data_AF-A0A9E2EZN1-F1
#
_entry.id   AF-A0A9E2EZN1-F1
#
_cell.length_a   1.000
_cell.length_b   1.000
_cell.length_c   1.000
_cell.angle_alpha   90.00
_cell.angle_beta   90.00
_cell.angle_gamma   90.00
#
_symmetry.space_group_name_H-M   'P 1'
#
loop_
_entity.id
_entity.type
_entity.pdbx_description
1 polymer ?
#
loop_
_entity_poly.entity_id
_entity_poly.type
_entity_poly.pdbx_seq_one_letter_code
_entity_poly.pdbx_strand_id
1 'polypeptide(L)' 'MVSSINATSANGIQKNTQALQDEARNIAKSGSEQNFDAQDVAKSLVKAKQHLRGVEASSRVIEVTDRAVGHLIDVIV' A
#
# COMPACT_ATOMS: atom_id res chain seq x y z
N MET A 1 0.64 7.58 -21.21
CA MET A 1 0.99 8.21 -19.90
C MET A 1 0.01 7.82 -18.80
N VAL A 2 -1.31 7.98 -18.98
CA VAL A 2 -2.31 7.53 -17.98
C VAL A 2 -2.26 6.02 -17.72
N SER A 3 -2.18 5.21 -18.78
CA SER A 3 -2.08 3.74 -18.65
C SER A 3 -0.84 3.27 -17.88
N SER A 4 0.31 3.93 -18.09
CA SER A 4 1.56 3.64 -17.38
C SER A 4 1.48 4.05 -15.90
N ILE A 5 0.85 5.18 -15.57
CA ILE A 5 0.65 5.63 -14.19
C ILE A 5 -0.27 4.67 -13.43
N ASN A 6 -1.36 4.22 -14.07
CA ASN A 6 -2.26 3.23 -13.49
C ASN A 6 -1.55 1.88 -13.28
N ALA A 7 -0.73 1.43 -14.23
CA ALA A 7 0.05 0.21 -14.09
C ALA A 7 1.08 0.29 -12.95
N THR A 8 1.81 1.40 -12.85
CA THR A 8 2.79 1.62 -11.76
C THR A 8 2.10 1.71 -10.40
N SER A 9 0.94 2.38 -10.32
CA SER A 9 0.18 2.52 -9.08
C SER A 9 -0.44 1.19 -8.64
N ALA A 10 -0.99 0.42 -9.57
CA ALA A 10 -1.51 -0.93 -9.30
C ALA A 10 -0.41 -1.88 -8.81
N ASN A 11 0.78 -1.83 -9.42
CA ASN A 11 1.95 -2.58 -8.97
C ASN A 11 2.38 -2.14 -7.56
N GLY A 12 2.42 -0.84 -7.29
CA GLY A 12 2.68 -0.29 -5.96
C GLY A 12 1.69 -0.77 -4.90
N ILE A 13 0.40 -0.79 -5.21
CA ILE A 13 -0.64 -1.36 -4.34
C ILE A 13 -0.36 -2.84 -4.09
N GLN A 14 -0.17 -3.64 -5.15
CA GLN A 14 0.05 -5.09 -5.04
C GLN A 14 1.29 -5.43 -4.20
N LYS A 15 2.39 -4.72 -4.41
CA LYS A 15 3.63 -4.93 -3.66
C LYS A 15 3.46 -4.60 -2.17
N ASN A 16 2.79 -3.49 -1.86
CA ASN A 16 2.58 -3.08 -0.47
C ASN A 16 1.53 -3.96 0.23
N THR A 17 0.52 -4.47 -0.47
CA THR A 17 -0.45 -5.41 0.12
C THR A 17 0.17 -6.78 0.39
N GLN A 18 1.07 -7.28 -0.48
CA GLN A 18 1.86 -8.47 -0.19
C GLN A 18 2.75 -8.27 1.04
N ALA A 19 3.49 -7.15 1.11
CA ALA A 19 4.32 -6.85 2.27
C ALA A 19 3.52 -6.70 3.57
N LEU A 20 2.30 -6.15 3.50
CA LEU A 20 1.36 -6.11 4.64
C LEU A 20 0.96 -7.50 5.12
N GLN A 21 0.67 -8.43 4.20
CA GLN A 21 0.34 -9.81 4.58
C GLN A 21 1.52 -10.51 5.25
N ASP A 22 2.74 -10.32 4.73
CA ASP A 22 3.94 -10.91 5.31
C ASP A 22 4.21 -10.36 6.71
N GLU A 23 4.04 -9.06 6.90
CA GLU A 23 4.24 -8.44 8.21
C GLU A 23 3.15 -8.81 9.21
N ALA A 24 1.90 -8.93 8.77
CA ALA A 24 0.82 -9.45 9.61
C ALA A 24 1.08 -10.90 10.05
N ARG A 25 1.64 -11.74 9.16
CA ARG A 25 2.07 -13.11 9.50
C ARG A 25 3.21 -13.10 10.51
N ASN A 26 4.17 -12.19 10.40
CA ASN A 26 5.26 -12.07 11.38
C ASN A 26 4.72 -11.70 12.76
N ILE A 27 3.82 -10.71 12.84
CA ILE A 27 3.18 -10.32 14.10
C ILE A 27 2.42 -11.50 14.72
N ALA A 28 1.64 -12.24 13.92
CA ALA A 28 0.89 -13.40 14.39
C ALA A 28 1.81 -14.53 14.91
N LYS A 29 2.95 -14.77 14.23
CA LYS A 29 3.95 -15.75 14.67
C LYS A 29 4.63 -15.34 15.98
N SER A 30 5.05 -14.08 16.10
CA SER A 30 5.66 -13.56 17.32
C SER A 30 4.73 -13.65 18.53
N GLY A 31 3.41 -13.49 18.34
CA GLY A 31 2.42 -13.67 19.40
C GLY A 31 2.17 -15.13 19.81
N SER A 32 2.62 -16.11 19.02
CA SER A 32 2.45 -17.55 19.27
C SER A 32 3.68 -18.22 19.88
N GLU A 33 4.83 -17.54 19.95
CA GLU A 33 6.08 -18.09 20.46
C GLU A 33 6.27 -17.82 21.96
N GLN A 34 6.85 -18.80 22.67
CA GLN A 34 7.07 -18.76 24.12
C GLN A 34 8.13 -17.73 24.54
N ASN A 35 8.92 -17.20 23.59
CA ASN A 35 9.91 -16.12 23.77
C ASN A 35 9.47 -14.88 22.97
N PHE A 36 8.41 -14.23 23.46
CA PHE A 36 7.89 -13.00 22.87
C PHE A 36 8.90 -11.85 23.01
N ASP A 37 9.45 -11.37 21.89
CA ASP A 37 10.20 -10.11 21.85
C ASP A 37 9.29 -8.97 21.36
N ALA A 38 8.89 -8.10 22.29
CA ALA A 38 8.05 -6.94 22.01
C ALA A 38 8.70 -5.98 21.00
N GLN A 39 10.03 -5.95 20.91
CA GLN A 39 10.76 -5.06 20.02
C GLN A 39 10.60 -5.48 18.55
N ASP A 40 10.54 -6.78 18.28
CA ASP A 40 10.36 -7.29 16.92
C ASP A 40 8.92 -7.10 16.44
N VAL A 41 7.92 -7.28 17.31
CA VAL A 41 6.52 -6.93 17.00
C VAL A 41 6.36 -5.44 16.73
N ALA A 42 7.02 -4.58 17.51
CA ALA A 42 6.98 -3.13 17.28
C ALA A 42 7.60 -2.74 15.92
N LYS A 43 8.75 -3.34 15.54
CA LYS A 43 9.34 -3.14 14.20
C LYS A 43 8.38 -3.58 13.10
N SER A 44 7.75 -4.73 13.27
CA SER A 44 6.76 -5.26 12.32
C SER A 44 5.57 -4.32 12.17
N LEU A 45 5.01 -3.81 13.27
CA LEU A 45 3.91 -2.84 13.22
C LEU A 45 4.30 -1.52 12.52
N VAL A 46 5.53 -1.04 12.73
CA VAL A 46 6.05 0.15 12.03
C VAL A 46 6.13 -0.09 10.53
N LYS A 47 6.68 -1.24 10.11
CA LYS A 47 6.76 -1.63 8.69
C LYS A 47 5.36 -1.77 8.06
N ALA A 48 4.43 -2.43 8.76
CA ALA A 48 3.04 -2.53 8.31
C ALA A 48 2.43 -1.12 8.10
N LYS A 49 2.65 -0.19 9.03
CA LYS A 49 2.17 1.21 8.88
C LYS A 49 2.79 1.92 7.68
N GLN A 50 4.06 1.66 7.37
CA GLN A 50 4.73 2.22 6.18
C GLN A 50 4.11 1.65 4.90
N HIS A 51 3.84 0.35 4.84
CA HIS A 51 3.20 -0.27 3.68
C HIS A 51 1.75 0.21 3.48
N LEU A 52 0.98 0.40 4.57
CA LEU A 52 -0.35 1.03 4.51
C LEU A 52 -0.29 2.41 3.85
N ARG A 53 0.65 3.26 4.28
CA ARG A 53 0.86 4.58 3.65
C ARG A 53 1.26 4.47 2.19
N GLY A 54 2.02 3.44 1.83
CA GLY A 54 2.38 3.14 0.44
C GLY A 54 1.15 2.82 -0.42
N VAL A 55 0.23 1.99 0.08
CA VAL A 55 -1.05 1.69 -0.59
C VAL A 55 -1.90 2.96 -0.74
N GLU A 56 -2.04 3.75 0.32
CA GLU A 56 -2.80 5.01 0.30
C GLU A 56 -2.24 6.00 -0.73
N ALA A 57 -0.91 6.15 -0.79
CA ALA A 57 -0.26 7.02 -1.75
C ALA A 57 -0.53 6.57 -3.19
N SER A 58 -0.38 5.28 -3.49
CA SER A 58 -0.67 4.73 -4.82
C SER A 58 -2.15 4.87 -5.19
N SER A 59 -3.07 4.68 -4.24
CA SER A 59 -4.51 4.90 -4.45
C SER A 59 -4.82 6.35 -4.78
N ARG A 60 -4.20 7.31 -4.08
CA ARG A 60 -4.36 8.74 -4.35
C ARG A 60 -3.84 9.13 -5.73
N VAL A 61 -2.76 8.52 -6.22
CA VAL A 61 -2.27 8.76 -7.58
C VAL A 61 -3.31 8.34 -8.62
N ILE A 62 -3.95 7.19 -8.44
CA ILE A 62 -5.03 6.72 -9.32
C ILE A 62 -6.21 7.70 -9.28
N GLU A 63 -6.64 8.12 -8.09
CA GLU A 63 -7.77 9.03 -7.92
C GLU A 63 -7.53 10.40 -8.59
N VAL A 64 -6.33 10.97 -8.41
CA VAL A 64 -5.96 12.23 -9.06
C VAL A 64 -5.87 12.06 -10.58
N THR A 65 -5.37 10.92 -11.04
CA THR A 65 -5.28 10.61 -12.49
C THR A 65 -6.68 10.49 -13.10
N ASP A 66 -7.60 9.80 -12.42
CA ASP A 66 -8.99 9.65 -12.83
C ASP A 66 -9.70 11.00 -12.92
N ARG A 67 -9.57 11.84 -11.88
CA ARG A 67 -10.10 13.22 -11.89
C ARG A 67 -9.53 14.06 -13.03
N ALA A 68 -8.23 13.98 -13.29
CA ALA A 68 -7.59 14.73 -14.37
C ALA A 68 -8.09 14.28 -15.76
N VAL A 69 -8.29 12.98 -15.96
CA VAL A 69 -8.87 12.44 -17.21
C VAL A 69 -10.33 12.86 -17.36
N GLY A 70 -11.14 12.75 -16.30
CA GLY A 70 -12.53 13.22 -16.30
C GLY A 70 -12.63 14.70 -16.67
N HIS A 71 -11.80 15.55 -16.07
CA HIS A 71 -11.79 16.98 -16.37
C HIS A 71 -11.36 17.30 -17.81
N LEU A 72 -10.43 16.53 -18.38
CA LEU A 72 -10.06 16.66 -19.79
C LEU A 72 -11.21 16.28 -20.73
N ILE A 73 -11.99 15.25 -20.38
CA ILE A 73 -13.17 14.84 -21.16
C ILE A 73 -14.23 15.95 -21.10
N ASP A 74 -14.50 16.49 -19.91
CA ASP A 74 -15.50 17.56 -19.69
C ASP A 74 -15.16 18.87 -20.43
N VAL A 75 -13.88 19.14 -20.71
CA VAL A 75 -13.45 20.33 -21.48
C VAL A 75 -13.63 20.15 -22.98
N ILE A 76 -13.61 18.90 -23.48
CA ILE A 76 -13.70 18.59 -24.91
C ILE A 76 -15.17 18.46 -25.37
N VAL A 77 -16.07 18.07 -24.47
CA VAL A 77 -17.53 17.93 -24.70
C VAL A 77 -18.24 19.24 -24.48
#